data_AF-A0A352PXF6-F1
#
_entry.id   AF-A0A352PXF6-F1
#
_cell.length_a   1.000
_cell.length_b   1.000
_cell.length_c   1.000
_cell.angle_alpha   90.00
_cell.angle_beta   90.00
_cell.angle_gamma   90.00
#
_symmetry.space_group_name_H-M   'P 1'
#
loop_
_entity.id
_entity.type
_entity.pdbx_description
1 polymer ?
#
loop_
_entity_poly.entity_id
_entity_poly.type
_entity_poly.pdbx_seq_one_letter_code
_entity_poly.pdbx_strand_id
1 'polypeptide(L)'
;MSRIMLFLLWLWAAPLQHVLAIDPGTVQGSVQVNQETIGLTHSYAHLHDNAEGLLDRPRELRIVLTDREIAQDALRGIVFLPVMQMAREGKVRGLMVRLDPNNHHNLLVTLLYPPSGPGASLMTQTLSTSGQKAPINLRISDHRVTGDLQHRDDHEADFADIPKLDYAVKFSAPLFHEPAVTENLKSKAARNSPQAGVLREKARILAKGDFETLKRISTERARRETQALLAQAGPEANSFAKQAAADLEQSIKRIQRVVVRGDRAVVIFSDKQWSSFVREGEEWKSDD
;
A
#
# COMPACT_ATOMS: atom_id res chain seq x y z
N MET A 1 36.33 -50.97 -25.21
CA MET A 1 35.65 -51.35 -23.97
C MET A 1 34.86 -50.15 -23.46
N SER A 2 33.57 -50.09 -23.81
CA SER A 2 32.65 -49.01 -23.48
C SER A 2 31.98 -49.25 -22.12
N ARG A 3 31.89 -48.22 -21.28
CA ARG A 3 30.94 -48.17 -20.16
C ARG A 3 30.00 -46.99 -20.38
N ILE A 4 28.79 -47.30 -20.82
CA ILE A 4 27.64 -46.40 -20.93
C ILE A 4 27.08 -46.22 -19.52
N MET A 5 27.12 -45.00 -19.00
CA MET A 5 26.59 -44.63 -17.69
C MET A 5 25.18 -44.06 -17.90
N LEU A 6 24.17 -44.89 -17.59
CA LEU A 6 22.75 -44.57 -17.71
C LEU A 6 22.35 -43.70 -16.50
N PHE A 7 22.18 -42.39 -16.70
CA PHE A 7 21.63 -41.50 -15.67
C PHE A 7 20.10 -41.54 -15.73
N LEU A 8 19.47 -42.15 -14.71
CA LEU A 8 18.02 -42.13 -14.51
C LEU A 8 17.56 -40.71 -14.15
N LEU A 9 16.82 -40.08 -15.06
CA LEU A 9 15.99 -38.90 -14.78
C LEU A 9 14.79 -39.31 -13.92
N TRP A 10 14.88 -39.09 -12.60
CA TRP A 10 13.72 -39.06 -11.72
C TRP A 10 12.98 -37.74 -11.95
N LEU A 11 11.91 -37.78 -12.76
CA LEU A 11 10.92 -36.71 -12.82
C LEU A 11 10.15 -36.67 -11.49
N TRP A 12 10.51 -35.73 -10.63
CA TRP A 12 9.68 -35.36 -9.49
C TRP A 12 8.41 -34.69 -10.01
N ALA A 13 7.33 -35.46 -10.09
CA ALA A 13 5.98 -34.91 -10.20
C ALA A 13 5.64 -34.21 -8.88
N ALA A 14 6.09 -32.96 -8.73
CA ALA A 14 5.61 -32.11 -7.66
C ALA A 14 4.09 -31.97 -7.81
N PRO A 15 3.29 -32.19 -6.74
CA PRO A 15 1.86 -31.95 -6.81
C PRO A 15 1.64 -30.49 -7.19
N LEU A 16 1.03 -30.26 -8.35
CA LEU A 16 0.49 -28.97 -8.72
C LEU A 16 -0.46 -28.58 -7.60
N GLN A 17 -0.03 -27.67 -6.73
CA GLN A 17 -0.88 -27.14 -5.69
C GLN A 17 -2.10 -26.56 -6.39
N HIS A 18 -3.26 -27.19 -6.18
CA HIS A 18 -4.52 -26.65 -6.65
C HIS A 18 -4.68 -25.27 -6.03
N VAL A 19 -4.39 -24.24 -6.82
CA VAL A 19 -4.85 -22.89 -6.54
C VAL A 19 -6.36 -22.99 -6.60
N LEU A 20 -6.99 -23.18 -5.43
CA LEU A 20 -8.44 -23.09 -5.33
C LEU A 20 -8.82 -21.73 -5.93
N ALA A 21 -9.60 -21.75 -7.00
CA ALA A 21 -10.09 -20.54 -7.61
C ALA A 21 -10.92 -19.81 -6.55
N ILE A 22 -10.36 -18.75 -5.98
CA ILE A 22 -11.03 -17.93 -5.00
C ILE A 22 -12.09 -17.14 -5.76
N ASP A 23 -13.38 -17.34 -5.45
CA ASP A 23 -14.45 -16.62 -6.15
C ASP A 23 -14.21 -15.10 -6.05
N PRO A 24 -14.31 -14.37 -7.18
CA PRO A 24 -14.05 -12.93 -7.20
C PRO A 24 -14.98 -12.21 -6.23
N GLY A 25 -14.49 -11.10 -5.67
CA GLY A 25 -15.27 -10.32 -4.75
C GLY A 25 -16.30 -9.45 -5.46
N THR A 26 -17.50 -9.37 -4.90
CA THR A 26 -18.63 -8.63 -5.47
C THR A 26 -19.12 -7.53 -4.53
N VAL A 27 -19.74 -6.51 -5.11
CA VAL A 27 -20.42 -5.43 -4.40
C VAL A 27 -21.78 -5.18 -5.04
N GLN A 28 -22.77 -4.90 -4.21
CA GLN A 28 -24.08 -4.39 -4.62
C GLN A 28 -24.28 -3.03 -3.95
N GLY A 29 -24.40 -1.98 -4.76
CA GLY A 29 -24.62 -0.62 -4.28
C GLY A 29 -23.78 0.39 -5.05
N SER A 30 -23.74 1.60 -4.51
CA SER A 30 -23.06 2.73 -5.13
C SER A 30 -22.55 3.68 -4.06
N VAL A 31 -21.59 4.50 -4.45
CA VAL A 31 -21.19 5.71 -3.73
C VAL A 31 -21.62 6.92 -4.54
N GLN A 32 -22.20 7.91 -3.87
CA GLN A 32 -22.53 9.21 -4.44
C GLN A 32 -21.52 10.23 -3.93
N VAL A 33 -20.87 10.91 -4.86
CA VAL A 33 -19.89 11.97 -4.60
C VAL A 33 -20.43 13.23 -5.24
N ASN A 34 -20.88 14.19 -4.42
CA ASN A 34 -21.65 15.34 -4.89
C ASN A 34 -22.89 14.89 -5.72
N GLN A 35 -22.89 15.20 -7.02
CA GLN A 35 -23.96 14.84 -7.96
C GLN A 35 -23.60 13.59 -8.80
N GLU A 36 -22.40 13.03 -8.67
CA GLU A 36 -21.97 11.85 -9.41
C GLU A 36 -22.31 10.58 -8.63
N THR A 37 -22.95 9.62 -9.29
CA THR A 37 -23.16 8.26 -8.77
C THR A 37 -22.17 7.29 -9.39
N ILE A 38 -21.45 6.57 -8.54
CA ILE A 38 -20.43 5.59 -8.92
C ILE A 38 -20.92 4.21 -8.48
N GLY A 39 -21.26 3.37 -9.44
CA GLY A 39 -21.61 1.96 -9.19
C GLY A 39 -20.40 1.15 -8.76
N LEU A 40 -20.50 0.42 -7.65
CA LEU A 40 -19.42 -0.43 -7.14
C LEU A 40 -19.72 -1.89 -7.49
N THR A 41 -18.75 -2.58 -8.06
CA THR A 41 -18.93 -3.90 -8.64
C THR A 41 -17.91 -4.92 -8.13
N HIS A 42 -16.72 -4.47 -7.69
CA HIS A 42 -15.63 -5.33 -7.26
C HIS A 42 -15.29 -5.10 -5.79
N SER A 43 -14.97 -6.17 -5.06
CA SER A 43 -14.47 -6.06 -3.69
C SER A 43 -13.23 -6.90 -3.41
N TYR A 44 -12.37 -6.38 -2.54
CA TYR A 44 -11.13 -7.01 -2.12
C TYR A 44 -10.96 -6.81 -0.62
N ALA A 45 -10.53 -7.85 0.10
CA ALA A 45 -10.16 -7.74 1.50
C ALA A 45 -8.71 -8.17 1.70
N HIS A 46 -7.96 -7.41 2.48
CA HIS A 46 -6.56 -7.69 2.80
C HIS A 46 -6.32 -7.51 4.29
N LEU A 47 -5.76 -8.52 4.94
CA LEU A 47 -5.45 -8.54 6.35
C LEU A 47 -3.95 -8.32 6.55
N HIS A 48 -3.61 -7.12 7.00
CA HIS A 48 -2.25 -6.71 7.31
C HIS A 48 -1.92 -7.02 8.78
N ASP A 49 -0.74 -7.57 9.03
CA ASP A 49 -0.29 -8.07 10.34
C ASP A 49 0.64 -7.11 11.11
N ASN A 50 0.98 -5.95 10.53
CA ASN A 50 1.87 -4.92 11.08
C ASN A 50 3.17 -5.47 11.70
N ALA A 51 3.79 -6.50 11.10
CA ALA A 51 5.04 -7.03 11.66
C ALA A 51 6.19 -6.00 11.67
N GLU A 52 6.08 -4.94 10.87
CA GLU A 52 6.94 -3.77 10.82
C GLU A 52 6.84 -2.92 12.10
N GLY A 53 5.67 -2.89 12.76
CA GLY A 53 5.43 -2.09 13.96
C GLY A 53 5.29 -0.59 13.68
N LEU A 54 4.83 -0.25 12.46
CA LEU A 54 4.71 1.13 11.98
C LEU A 54 3.26 1.65 12.01
N LEU A 55 2.28 0.77 12.15
CA LEU A 55 0.89 1.15 12.37
C LEU A 55 0.53 1.12 13.86
N ASP A 56 -0.50 1.88 14.24
CA ASP A 56 -0.98 1.94 15.63
C ASP A 56 -1.65 0.64 16.09
N ARG A 57 -2.10 -0.18 15.13
CA ARG A 57 -2.85 -1.41 15.39
C ARG A 57 -2.00 -2.64 15.07
N PRO A 58 -2.09 -3.73 15.86
CA PRO A 58 -1.34 -4.94 15.58
C PRO A 58 -1.82 -5.65 14.31
N ARG A 59 -3.09 -5.46 13.92
CA ARG A 59 -3.64 -5.95 12.65
C ARG A 59 -4.56 -4.90 12.07
N GLU A 60 -4.62 -4.84 10.74
CA GLU A 60 -5.52 -3.96 10.01
C GLU A 60 -6.21 -4.75 8.91
N LEU A 61 -7.54 -4.80 8.96
CA LEU A 61 -8.36 -5.27 7.85
C LEU A 61 -8.62 -4.09 6.91
N ARG A 62 -8.24 -4.27 5.65
CA ARG A 62 -8.47 -3.33 4.56
C ARG A 62 -9.50 -3.92 3.62
N ILE A 63 -10.58 -3.21 3.36
CA ILE A 63 -11.62 -3.62 2.43
C ILE A 63 -11.70 -2.55 1.35
N VAL A 64 -11.56 -2.92 0.10
CA VAL A 64 -11.65 -2.00 -1.04
C VAL A 64 -12.86 -2.39 -1.86
N LEU A 65 -13.75 -1.42 -2.12
CA LEU A 65 -14.97 -1.55 -2.91
C LEU A 65 -14.83 -0.60 -4.11
N THR A 66 -14.85 -1.12 -5.32
CA THR A 66 -14.41 -0.35 -6.51
C THR A 66 -15.30 -0.54 -7.72
N ASP A 67 -15.27 0.45 -8.61
CA ASP A 67 -16.04 0.49 -9.86
C ASP A 67 -15.48 -0.46 -10.95
N ARG A 68 -14.28 -1.00 -10.75
CA ARG A 68 -13.56 -1.85 -11.70
C ARG A 68 -12.59 -2.78 -10.99
N GLU A 69 -12.06 -3.75 -11.73
CA GLU A 69 -11.05 -4.66 -11.22
C GLU A 69 -9.75 -3.92 -10.89
N ILE A 70 -9.11 -4.30 -9.78
CA ILE A 70 -7.75 -3.88 -9.42
C ILE A 70 -6.90 -5.10 -9.06
N ALA A 71 -5.59 -4.96 -9.20
CA ALA A 71 -4.65 -5.98 -8.74
C ALA A 71 -4.69 -6.08 -7.21
N GLN A 72 -4.70 -7.32 -6.69
CA GLN A 72 -4.76 -7.59 -5.25
C GLN A 72 -3.60 -6.93 -4.47
N ASP A 73 -2.41 -6.90 -5.07
CA ASP A 73 -1.21 -6.31 -4.48
C ASP A 73 -1.30 -4.78 -4.31
N ALA A 74 -2.33 -4.15 -4.89
CA ALA A 74 -2.62 -2.73 -4.68
C ALA A 74 -3.04 -2.38 -3.24
N LEU A 75 -3.40 -3.38 -2.43
CA LEU A 75 -3.72 -3.23 -1.01
C LEU A 75 -2.50 -3.48 -0.10
N ARG A 76 -1.36 -3.93 -0.63
CA ARG A 76 -0.14 -4.22 0.14
C ARG A 76 0.63 -2.93 0.42
N GLY A 77 1.23 -2.86 1.60
CA GLY A 77 2.05 -1.73 2.05
C GLY A 77 1.68 -1.25 3.45
N ILE A 78 2.35 -0.19 3.91
CA ILE A 78 2.16 0.36 5.26
C ILE A 78 1.13 1.50 5.25
N VAL A 79 1.49 2.67 4.70
CA VAL A 79 0.62 3.87 4.70
C VAL A 79 0.19 4.28 3.29
N PHE A 80 1.13 4.38 2.34
CA PHE A 80 0.85 4.82 0.97
C PHE A 80 0.57 3.62 0.07
N LEU A 81 -0.68 3.16 0.06
CA LEU A 81 -1.07 1.96 -0.70
C LEU A 81 -1.17 2.28 -2.20
N PRO A 82 -0.76 1.37 -3.11
CA PRO A 82 -0.87 1.60 -4.54
C PRO A 82 -2.30 1.96 -5.01
N VAL A 83 -3.34 1.39 -4.39
CA VAL A 83 -4.73 1.74 -4.70
C VAL A 83 -5.06 3.22 -4.46
N MET A 84 -4.42 3.87 -3.47
CA MET A 84 -4.59 5.30 -3.23
C MET A 84 -3.96 6.12 -4.35
N GLN A 85 -2.81 5.69 -4.87
CA GLN A 85 -2.19 6.35 -6.02
C GLN A 85 -3.03 6.17 -7.29
N MET A 86 -3.57 4.97 -7.52
CA MET A 86 -4.51 4.73 -8.62
C MET A 86 -5.73 5.66 -8.54
N ALA A 87 -6.24 5.92 -7.33
CA ALA A 87 -7.39 6.80 -7.13
C ALA A 87 -7.03 8.27 -7.45
N ARG A 88 -5.86 8.75 -7.00
CA ARG A 88 -5.37 10.10 -7.35
C ARG A 88 -5.19 10.27 -8.85
N GLU A 89 -4.78 9.21 -9.54
CA GLU A 89 -4.61 9.17 -11.01
C GLU A 89 -5.94 8.96 -11.77
N GLY A 90 -7.08 8.86 -11.08
CA GLY A 90 -8.39 8.60 -11.71
C GLY A 90 -8.54 7.22 -12.34
N LYS A 91 -7.62 6.31 -12.02
CA LYS A 91 -7.61 4.93 -12.54
C LYS A 91 -8.56 4.02 -11.80
N VAL A 92 -8.99 4.37 -10.59
CA VAL A 92 -9.97 3.61 -9.81
C VAL A 92 -10.87 4.57 -9.05
N ARG A 93 -12.16 4.21 -8.90
CA ARG A 93 -13.08 4.93 -8.02
C ARG A 93 -13.75 3.98 -7.03
N GLY A 94 -14.08 4.48 -5.83
CA GLY A 94 -14.83 3.73 -4.83
C GLY A 94 -14.48 4.07 -3.38
N LEU A 95 -14.45 3.07 -2.51
CA LEU A 95 -14.24 3.22 -1.07
C LEU A 95 -13.13 2.28 -0.59
N MET A 96 -12.28 2.76 0.31
CA MET A 96 -11.38 1.93 1.11
C MET A 96 -11.76 2.05 2.57
N VAL A 97 -12.11 0.93 3.20
CA VAL A 97 -12.43 0.81 4.61
C VAL A 97 -11.24 0.18 5.33
N ARG A 98 -10.77 0.80 6.41
CA ARG A 98 -9.71 0.26 7.27
C ARG A 98 -10.18 0.18 8.71
N LEU A 99 -10.03 -0.99 9.34
CA LEU A 99 -10.43 -1.22 10.72
C LEU A 99 -9.54 -2.24 11.42
N ASP A 100 -9.62 -2.29 12.74
CA ASP A 100 -9.15 -3.46 13.49
C ASP A 100 -10.16 -4.60 13.30
N PRO A 101 -9.76 -5.79 12.84
CA PRO A 101 -10.68 -6.91 12.66
C PRO A 101 -11.39 -7.35 13.97
N ASN A 102 -10.87 -6.98 15.13
CA ASN A 102 -11.46 -7.26 16.44
C ASN A 102 -12.25 -6.08 17.03
N ASN A 103 -12.25 -4.91 16.38
CA ASN A 103 -12.99 -3.73 16.83
C ASN A 103 -13.67 -3.03 15.65
N HIS A 104 -14.95 -3.34 15.45
CA HIS A 104 -15.75 -2.82 14.33
C HIS A 104 -16.39 -1.46 14.63
N HIS A 105 -16.20 -0.91 15.82
CA HIS A 105 -16.75 0.39 16.22
C HIS A 105 -15.92 1.58 15.72
N ASN A 106 -14.70 1.35 15.25
CA ASN A 106 -13.80 2.40 14.78
C ASN A 106 -13.24 2.01 13.42
N LEU A 107 -13.72 2.69 12.37
CA LEU A 107 -13.22 2.46 11.02
C LEU A 107 -12.88 3.77 10.32
N LEU A 108 -11.92 3.70 9.42
CA LEU A 108 -11.54 4.80 8.52
C LEU A 108 -12.11 4.48 7.15
N VAL A 109 -12.86 5.42 6.57
CA VAL A 109 -13.36 5.34 5.20
C VAL A 109 -12.62 6.38 4.38
N THR A 110 -11.80 5.92 3.44
CA THR A 110 -11.15 6.77 2.45
C THR A 110 -11.94 6.71 1.15
N LEU A 111 -12.36 7.86 0.64
CA LEU A 111 -12.94 7.99 -0.69
C LEU A 111 -11.82 7.83 -1.72
N LEU A 112 -11.92 6.78 -2.54
CA LEU A 112 -11.06 6.58 -3.70
C LEU A 112 -11.68 7.37 -4.86
N TYR A 113 -11.38 8.67 -4.93
CA TYR A 113 -11.84 9.55 -6.00
C TYR A 113 -10.74 10.59 -6.27
N PRO A 114 -10.50 10.99 -7.53
CA PRO A 114 -9.50 12.00 -7.84
C PRO A 114 -9.72 13.27 -7.01
N PRO A 115 -8.69 13.79 -6.32
CA PRO A 115 -8.83 15.05 -5.63
C PRO A 115 -8.94 16.20 -6.64
N SER A 116 -9.44 17.36 -6.19
CA SER A 116 -9.68 18.54 -7.04
C SER A 116 -8.41 19.14 -7.66
N GLY A 117 -7.23 18.84 -7.13
CA GLY A 117 -5.97 19.36 -7.64
C GLY A 117 -4.75 18.46 -7.37
N PRO A 118 -3.62 18.73 -8.07
CA PRO A 118 -2.37 18.01 -7.84
C PRO A 118 -1.88 18.17 -6.39
N GLY A 119 -1.36 17.08 -5.81
CA GLY A 119 -0.82 17.09 -4.44
C GLY A 119 -1.86 17.05 -3.32
N ALA A 120 -3.15 17.22 -3.62
CA ALA A 120 -4.20 17.09 -2.62
C ALA A 120 -4.36 15.64 -2.13
N SER A 121 -4.73 15.51 -0.86
CA SER A 121 -4.96 14.21 -0.21
C SER A 121 -6.33 13.64 -0.59
N LEU A 122 -6.45 12.31 -0.54
CA LEU A 122 -7.76 11.65 -0.64
C LEU A 122 -8.56 11.96 0.63
N MET A 123 -9.84 12.27 0.46
CA MET A 123 -10.77 12.48 1.57
C MET A 123 -10.86 11.21 2.42
N THR A 124 -10.68 11.34 3.74
CA THR A 124 -10.83 10.25 4.71
C THR A 124 -11.72 10.70 5.85
N GLN A 125 -12.75 9.91 6.13
CA GLN A 125 -13.65 10.07 7.27
C GLN A 125 -13.33 9.02 8.33
N THR A 126 -13.41 9.40 9.60
CA THR A 126 -13.37 8.48 10.73
C THR A 126 -14.79 8.24 11.21
N LEU A 127 -15.27 7.00 11.14
CA LEU A 127 -16.55 6.60 11.71
C LEU A 127 -16.30 5.88 13.03
N SER A 128 -16.79 6.48 14.12
CA SER A 128 -16.70 5.94 15.46
C SER A 128 -18.08 5.92 16.12
N THR A 129 -18.47 4.80 16.73
CA THR A 129 -19.72 4.71 17.51
C THR A 129 -19.42 4.29 18.95
N SER A 130 -19.77 5.15 19.91
CA SER A 130 -19.72 4.82 21.34
C SER A 130 -21.10 4.34 21.82
N GLY A 131 -21.20 3.07 22.22
CA GLY A 131 -22.43 2.50 22.79
C GLY A 131 -23.61 2.32 21.81
N GLN A 132 -23.44 2.63 20.52
CA GLN A 132 -24.42 2.37 19.47
C GLN A 132 -24.01 1.15 18.61
N LYS A 133 -24.91 0.74 17.71
CA LYS A 133 -24.59 -0.29 16.69
C LYS A 133 -23.32 0.10 15.93
N ALA A 134 -22.46 -0.87 15.65
CA ALA A 134 -21.28 -0.65 14.82
C ALA A 134 -21.68 -0.04 13.45
N PRO A 135 -20.88 0.88 12.89
CA PRO A 135 -21.15 1.51 11.60
C PRO A 135 -21.13 0.53 10.42
N ILE A 136 -20.62 -0.70 10.65
CA ILE A 136 -20.56 -1.78 9.68
C ILE A 136 -21.07 -3.06 10.32
N ASN A 137 -21.85 -3.85 9.58
CA ASN A 137 -22.16 -5.22 9.95
C ASN A 137 -21.25 -6.16 9.16
N LEU A 138 -20.29 -6.77 9.85
CA LEU A 138 -19.17 -7.47 9.23
C LEU A 138 -19.11 -8.92 9.71
N ARG A 139 -18.85 -9.85 8.78
CA ARG A 139 -18.48 -11.24 9.08
C ARG A 139 -17.15 -11.54 8.40
N ILE A 140 -16.22 -12.07 9.18
CA ILE A 140 -14.87 -12.42 8.74
C ILE A 140 -14.70 -13.93 8.92
N SER A 141 -14.35 -14.63 7.84
CA SER A 141 -13.89 -16.02 7.87
C SER A 141 -12.45 -16.10 7.35
N ASP A 142 -11.87 -17.31 7.33
CA ASP A 142 -10.50 -17.53 6.87
C ASP A 142 -10.27 -17.18 5.39
N HIS A 143 -11.34 -17.09 4.60
CA HIS A 143 -11.24 -16.91 3.14
C HIS A 143 -12.09 -15.76 2.61
N ARG A 144 -12.94 -15.15 3.44
CA ARG A 144 -13.93 -14.19 2.97
C ARG A 144 -14.32 -13.19 4.04
N VAL A 145 -14.61 -11.98 3.60
CA VAL A 145 -15.21 -10.92 4.39
C VAL A 145 -16.50 -10.49 3.72
N THR A 146 -17.61 -10.57 4.44
CA THR A 146 -18.89 -10.07 3.96
C THR A 146 -19.39 -8.97 4.86
N GLY A 147 -20.05 -7.97 4.32
CA GLY A 147 -20.68 -6.96 5.15
C GLY A 147 -21.62 -6.02 4.43
N ASP A 148 -22.24 -5.16 5.23
CA ASP A 148 -23.05 -4.04 4.79
C ASP A 148 -22.59 -2.76 5.48
N LEU A 149 -22.54 -1.68 4.69
CA LEU A 149 -22.05 -0.38 5.09
C LEU A 149 -22.97 0.70 4.51
N GLN A 150 -23.42 1.63 5.35
CA GLN A 150 -24.26 2.75 4.94
C GLN A 150 -23.78 4.03 5.61
N HIS A 151 -23.79 5.12 4.85
CA HIS A 151 -23.56 6.47 5.33
C HIS A 151 -24.42 7.42 4.51
N ARG A 152 -24.99 8.40 5.20
CA ARG A 152 -25.67 9.52 4.60
C ARG A 152 -25.05 10.76 5.18
N ASP A 153 -24.68 11.67 4.31
CA ASP A 153 -24.11 12.94 4.68
C ASP A 153 -25.20 14.01 4.64
N ASP A 154 -25.45 14.60 5.81
CA ASP A 154 -26.51 15.58 6.00
C ASP A 154 -25.98 17.02 5.95
N HIS A 155 -24.67 17.23 5.72
CA HIS A 155 -24.14 18.59 5.56
C HIS A 155 -24.62 19.26 4.27
N GLU A 156 -24.90 20.56 4.34
CA GLU A 156 -25.07 21.42 3.18
C GLU A 156 -23.71 21.66 2.53
N ALA A 157 -23.66 21.64 1.19
CA ALA A 157 -22.43 21.60 0.38
C ALA A 157 -21.55 22.87 0.44
N ASP A 158 -21.71 23.71 1.47
CA ASP A 158 -21.11 25.04 1.58
C ASP A 158 -19.63 25.03 2.01
N PHE A 159 -19.10 23.89 2.45
CA PHE A 159 -17.65 23.72 2.57
C PHE A 159 -17.08 23.37 1.20
N ALA A 160 -16.71 24.41 0.44
CA ALA A 160 -16.32 24.37 -0.98
C ALA A 160 -15.29 23.29 -1.39
N ASP A 161 -14.56 22.70 -0.43
CA ASP A 161 -13.46 21.76 -0.70
C ASP A 161 -13.71 20.32 -0.24
N ILE A 162 -14.82 20.02 0.45
CA ILE A 162 -15.12 18.64 0.91
C ILE A 162 -16.31 18.11 0.12
N PRO A 163 -16.14 17.05 -0.70
CA PRO A 163 -17.25 16.52 -1.45
C PRO A 163 -18.26 15.85 -0.51
N LYS A 164 -19.54 16.05 -0.80
CA LYS A 164 -20.62 15.31 -0.13
C LYS A 164 -20.50 13.82 -0.47
N LEU A 165 -20.60 12.96 0.54
CA LEU A 165 -20.39 11.52 0.39
C LEU A 165 -21.55 10.69 0.94
N ASP A 166 -22.36 10.09 0.07
CA ASP A 166 -23.38 9.12 0.47
C ASP A 166 -23.01 7.72 -0.04
N TYR A 167 -23.28 6.67 0.74
CA TYR A 167 -23.14 5.30 0.23
C TYR A 167 -24.07 4.32 0.95
N ALA A 168 -24.48 3.30 0.21
CA ALA A 168 -25.18 2.13 0.74
C ALA A 168 -24.74 0.90 -0.06
N VAL A 169 -23.98 0.01 0.59
CA VAL A 169 -23.33 -1.10 -0.09
C VAL A 169 -23.44 -2.39 0.71
N LYS A 170 -23.58 -3.51 0.00
CA LYS A 170 -23.39 -4.88 0.49
C LYS A 170 -22.27 -5.53 -0.29
N PHE A 171 -21.38 -6.25 0.36
CA PHE A 171 -20.22 -6.83 -0.31
C PHE A 171 -19.86 -8.22 0.19
N SER A 172 -19.12 -8.94 -0.65
CA SER A 172 -18.52 -10.24 -0.38
C SER A 172 -17.14 -10.26 -1.01
N ALA A 173 -16.10 -10.08 -0.21
CA ALA A 173 -14.73 -9.92 -0.66
C ALA A 173 -13.88 -11.14 -0.26
N PRO A 174 -13.09 -11.73 -1.17
CA PRO A 174 -12.10 -12.71 -0.77
C PRO A 174 -11.07 -12.09 0.18
N LEU A 175 -10.70 -12.85 1.23
CA LEU A 175 -9.74 -12.42 2.22
C LEU A 175 -8.33 -12.87 1.84
N PHE A 176 -7.47 -11.89 1.61
CA PHE A 176 -6.05 -12.11 1.40
C PHE A 176 -5.25 -11.72 2.62
N HIS A 177 -4.07 -12.31 2.75
CA HIS A 177 -3.15 -12.04 3.85
C HIS A 177 -1.88 -11.36 3.34
N GLU A 178 -1.26 -10.56 4.20
CA GLU A 178 0.10 -10.08 3.96
C GLU A 178 1.03 -11.29 3.75
N PRO A 179 1.96 -11.24 2.77
CA PRO A 179 2.98 -12.27 2.64
C PRO A 179 3.79 -12.41 3.93
N ALA A 180 4.20 -13.63 4.27
CA ALA A 180 5.01 -13.86 5.46
C ALA A 180 6.32 -13.06 5.41
N VAL A 181 6.79 -12.63 6.58
CA VAL A 181 8.12 -12.04 6.73
C VAL A 181 9.16 -13.11 6.40
N THR A 182 9.93 -12.89 5.35
CA THR A 182 11.01 -13.77 4.91
C THR A 182 12.33 -13.43 5.59
N GLU A 183 12.55 -12.16 5.93
CA GLU A 183 13.71 -11.74 6.72
C GLU A 183 13.35 -10.62 7.70
N ASN A 184 14.00 -10.64 8.87
CA ASN A 184 13.84 -9.63 9.91
C ASN A 184 15.21 -9.27 10.48
N LEU A 185 15.92 -8.41 9.76
CA LEU A 185 17.28 -8.01 10.07
C LEU A 185 17.27 -6.92 11.14
N LYS A 186 18.19 -6.99 12.10
CA LYS A 186 18.32 -6.01 13.20
C LYS A 186 19.74 -5.49 13.33
N SER A 187 19.89 -4.29 13.90
CA SER A 187 21.18 -3.72 14.29
C SER A 187 22.21 -3.74 13.13
N LYS A 188 23.38 -4.38 13.32
CA LYS A 188 24.44 -4.44 12.30
C LYS A 188 23.98 -5.14 11.01
N ALA A 189 23.17 -6.19 11.10
CA ALA A 189 22.64 -6.89 9.93
C ALA A 189 21.71 -5.97 9.12
N ALA A 190 20.85 -5.20 9.78
CA ALA A 190 19.98 -4.21 9.14
C ALA A 190 20.80 -3.13 8.40
N ARG A 191 21.85 -2.59 9.03
CA ARG A 191 22.74 -1.58 8.42
C ARG A 191 23.55 -2.13 7.25
N ASN A 192 23.85 -3.43 7.23
CA ASN A 192 24.61 -4.07 6.17
C ASN A 192 23.72 -4.73 5.11
N SER A 193 22.41 -4.53 5.18
CA SER A 193 21.45 -5.08 4.22
C SER A 193 21.60 -4.46 2.82
N PRO A 194 21.18 -5.16 1.75
CA PRO A 194 21.11 -4.59 0.41
C PRO A 194 20.30 -3.29 0.35
N GLN A 195 19.19 -3.19 1.09
CA GLN A 195 18.32 -2.02 1.15
C GLN A 195 19.04 -0.82 1.76
N ALA A 196 19.81 -1.03 2.84
CA ALA A 196 20.68 0.01 3.39
C ALA A 196 21.77 0.43 2.40
N GLY A 197 22.24 -0.48 1.53
CA GLY A 197 23.10 -0.18 0.39
C GLY A 197 22.45 0.80 -0.59
N VAL A 198 21.20 0.54 -1.01
CA VAL A 198 20.41 1.42 -1.89
C VAL A 198 20.26 2.81 -1.29
N LEU A 199 20.01 2.93 0.03
CA LEU A 199 19.90 4.24 0.69
C LEU A 199 21.21 5.04 0.65
N ARG A 200 22.35 4.39 0.88
CA ARG A 200 23.67 5.07 0.78
C ARG A 200 23.92 5.57 -0.63
N GLU A 201 23.57 4.78 -1.62
CA GLU A 201 23.69 5.16 -3.02
C GLU A 201 22.73 6.30 -3.37
N LYS A 202 21.48 6.25 -2.90
CA LYS A 202 20.49 7.35 -3.02
C LYS A 202 21.04 8.65 -2.43
N ALA A 203 21.60 8.62 -1.22
CA ALA A 203 22.22 9.79 -0.60
C ALA A 203 23.38 10.35 -1.46
N ARG A 204 24.27 9.47 -1.94
CA ARG A 204 25.39 9.87 -2.81
C ARG A 204 24.93 10.52 -4.13
N ILE A 205 23.86 10.00 -4.72
CA ILE A 205 23.27 10.51 -5.97
C ILE A 205 22.62 11.88 -5.72
N LEU A 206 21.82 12.00 -4.66
CA LEU A 206 21.16 13.24 -4.27
C LEU A 206 22.15 14.36 -3.96
N ALA A 207 23.26 14.05 -3.28
CA ALA A 207 24.32 15.02 -2.99
C ALA A 207 24.95 15.62 -4.27
N LYS A 208 24.91 14.87 -5.38
CA LYS A 208 25.40 15.30 -6.70
C LYS A 208 24.33 15.99 -7.56
N GLY A 209 23.05 15.92 -7.17
CA GLY A 209 21.93 16.36 -8.02
C GLY A 209 21.73 15.49 -9.27
N ASP A 210 22.16 14.22 -9.25
CA ASP A 210 22.09 13.33 -10.41
C ASP A 210 20.71 12.63 -10.49
N PHE A 211 19.69 13.39 -10.89
CA PHE A 211 18.31 12.89 -10.95
C PHE A 211 18.09 11.79 -11.99
N GLU A 212 18.94 11.68 -13.02
CA GLU A 212 18.84 10.59 -13.99
C GLU A 212 19.30 9.26 -13.40
N THR A 213 20.39 9.25 -12.62
CA THR A 213 20.78 8.05 -11.88
C THR A 213 19.80 7.74 -10.75
N LEU A 214 19.24 8.76 -10.09
CA LEU A 214 18.21 8.58 -9.06
C LEU A 214 17.01 7.79 -9.63
N LYS A 215 16.54 8.16 -10.83
CA LYS A 215 15.45 7.44 -11.50
C LYS A 215 15.74 5.95 -11.65
N ARG A 216 16.97 5.55 -11.99
CA ARG A 216 17.32 4.14 -12.24
C ARG A 216 17.21 3.26 -10.99
N ILE A 217 17.57 3.80 -9.82
CA ILE A 217 17.51 3.09 -8.54
C ILE A 217 16.15 3.21 -7.83
N SER A 218 15.21 3.94 -8.43
CA SER A 218 13.84 4.13 -7.94
C SER A 218 12.86 3.29 -8.75
N THR A 219 11.79 2.85 -8.09
CA THR A 219 10.63 2.24 -8.77
C THR A 219 9.98 3.25 -9.70
N GLU A 220 9.21 2.76 -10.67
CA GLU A 220 8.48 3.63 -11.60
C GLU A 220 7.51 4.59 -10.88
N ARG A 221 6.92 4.18 -9.75
CA ARG A 221 6.10 5.06 -8.92
C ARG A 221 6.93 6.20 -8.30
N ALA A 222 8.01 5.85 -7.61
CA ALA A 222 8.89 6.83 -6.96
C ALA A 222 9.52 7.82 -7.96
N ARG A 223 9.79 7.38 -9.21
CA ARG A 223 10.21 8.27 -10.30
C ARG A 223 9.20 9.35 -10.61
N ARG A 224 7.91 8.99 -10.73
CA ARG A 224 6.84 9.95 -11.04
C ARG A 224 6.67 10.97 -9.92
N GLU A 225 6.71 10.52 -8.67
CA GLU A 225 6.64 11.39 -7.49
C GLU A 225 7.84 12.35 -7.45
N THR A 226 9.05 11.83 -7.67
CA THR A 226 10.27 12.64 -7.78
C THR A 226 10.15 13.65 -8.91
N GLN A 227 9.67 13.27 -10.09
CA GLN A 227 9.52 14.18 -11.22
C GLN A 227 8.53 15.32 -10.92
N ALA A 228 7.40 15.02 -10.26
CA ALA A 228 6.45 16.03 -9.84
C ALA A 228 7.08 17.02 -8.83
N LEU A 229 7.82 16.49 -7.86
CA LEU A 229 8.55 17.31 -6.88
C LEU A 229 9.60 18.22 -7.56
N LEU A 230 10.37 17.67 -8.51
CA LEU A 230 11.36 18.44 -9.25
C LEU A 230 10.74 19.54 -10.11
N ALA A 231 9.61 19.24 -10.76
CA ALA A 231 8.86 20.23 -11.54
C ALA A 231 8.35 21.37 -10.66
N GLN A 232 7.92 21.07 -9.44
CA GLN A 232 7.47 22.07 -8.46
C GLN A 232 8.62 22.88 -7.88
N ALA A 233 9.75 22.24 -7.55
CA ALA A 233 10.90 22.88 -6.93
C ALA A 233 11.70 23.78 -7.90
N GLY A 234 11.65 23.50 -9.21
CA GLY A 234 12.30 24.32 -10.23
C GLY A 234 13.80 24.53 -9.95
N PRO A 235 14.32 25.78 -9.97
CA PRO A 235 15.73 26.07 -9.71
C PRO A 235 16.26 25.59 -8.34
N GLU A 236 15.38 25.44 -7.35
CA GLU A 236 15.76 25.06 -5.97
C GLU A 236 15.96 23.55 -5.80
N ALA A 237 15.57 22.74 -6.79
CA ALA A 237 15.61 21.27 -6.72
C ALA A 237 16.97 20.71 -6.28
N ASN A 238 18.08 21.27 -6.76
CA ASN A 238 19.43 20.84 -6.39
C ASN A 238 19.77 21.16 -4.92
N SER A 239 19.28 22.27 -4.39
CA SER A 239 19.48 22.62 -2.98
C SER A 239 18.73 21.65 -2.07
N PHE A 240 17.46 21.40 -2.39
CA PHE A 240 16.64 20.41 -1.70
C PHE A 240 17.24 19.00 -1.76
N ALA A 241 17.76 18.58 -2.91
CA ALA A 241 18.40 17.28 -3.05
C ALA A 241 19.64 17.13 -2.15
N LYS A 242 20.47 18.17 -2.04
CA LYS A 242 21.64 18.16 -1.14
C LYS A 242 21.25 18.10 0.33
N GLN A 243 20.21 18.84 0.72
CA GLN A 243 19.66 18.77 2.08
C GLN A 243 19.12 17.37 2.38
N ALA A 244 18.30 16.82 1.48
CA ALA A 244 17.76 15.47 1.60
C ALA A 244 18.87 14.40 1.66
N ALA A 245 19.97 14.58 0.93
CA ALA A 245 21.14 13.70 1.01
C ALA A 245 21.76 13.70 2.41
N ALA A 246 22.00 14.89 2.97
CA ALA A 246 22.57 15.03 4.31
C ALA A 246 21.66 14.42 5.39
N ASP A 247 20.36 14.66 5.30
CA ASP A 247 19.37 14.09 6.21
C ASP A 247 19.33 12.56 6.10
N LEU A 248 19.35 12.02 4.86
CA LEU A 248 19.37 10.59 4.61
C LEU A 248 20.64 9.93 5.15
N GLU A 249 21.81 10.55 5.01
CA GLU A 249 23.07 10.04 5.60
C GLU A 249 22.99 9.91 7.13
N GLN A 250 22.34 10.86 7.81
CA GLN A 250 22.12 10.76 9.25
C GLN A 250 21.10 9.66 9.59
N SER A 251 20.01 9.56 8.85
CA SER A 251 19.00 8.50 9.04
C SER A 251 19.58 7.10 8.84
N ILE A 252 20.47 6.89 7.86
CA ILE A 252 21.14 5.59 7.63
C ILE A 252 21.89 5.10 8.87
N LYS A 253 22.54 6.00 9.63
CA LYS A 253 23.24 5.65 10.88
C LYS A 253 22.28 5.17 11.97
N ARG A 254 21.02 5.58 11.86
CA ARG A 254 19.90 5.29 12.78
C ARG A 254 19.02 4.13 12.32
N ILE A 255 19.39 3.40 11.26
CA ILE A 255 18.70 2.16 10.86
C ILE A 255 18.74 1.17 12.03
N GLN A 256 17.54 0.73 12.45
CA GLN A 256 17.35 -0.24 13.51
C GLN A 256 17.01 -1.61 12.97
N ARG A 257 16.17 -1.66 11.94
CA ARG A 257 15.53 -2.90 11.48
C ARG A 257 15.25 -2.85 9.99
N VAL A 258 15.33 -4.01 9.33
CA VAL A 258 14.80 -4.22 7.98
C VAL A 258 13.87 -5.42 8.01
N VAL A 259 12.67 -5.25 7.49
CA VAL A 259 11.68 -6.32 7.34
C VAL A 259 11.51 -6.61 5.87
N VAL A 260 11.69 -7.86 5.45
CA VAL A 260 11.56 -8.30 4.06
C VAL A 260 10.40 -9.27 3.95
N ARG A 261 9.59 -9.10 2.91
CA ARG A 261 8.46 -9.96 2.52
C ARG A 261 8.55 -10.27 1.04
N GLY A 262 9.24 -11.34 0.68
CA GLY A 262 9.42 -11.74 -0.70
C GLY A 262 10.18 -10.69 -1.52
N ASP A 263 9.46 -9.94 -2.35
CA ASP A 263 9.96 -8.89 -3.23
C ASP A 263 9.82 -7.48 -2.65
N ARG A 264 9.34 -7.32 -1.41
CA ARG A 264 9.20 -6.02 -0.76
C ARG A 264 10.03 -5.96 0.52
N ALA A 265 10.48 -4.76 0.88
CA ALA A 265 11.14 -4.52 2.14
C ALA A 265 10.84 -3.14 2.72
N VAL A 266 10.96 -3.04 4.04
CA VAL A 266 10.85 -1.79 4.79
C VAL A 266 12.09 -1.64 5.65
N VAL A 267 12.81 -0.53 5.48
CA VAL A 267 13.89 -0.11 6.37
C VAL A 267 13.30 0.82 7.42
N ILE A 268 13.52 0.53 8.69
CA ILE A 268 12.96 1.28 9.83
C ILE A 268 14.09 2.00 10.57
N PHE A 269 13.92 3.30 10.73
CA PHE A 269 14.82 4.18 11.47
C PHE A 269 14.35 4.34 12.93
N SER A 270 15.22 4.87 13.80
CA SER A 270 14.96 4.89 15.26
C SER A 270 13.81 5.76 15.75
N ASP A 271 13.29 6.65 14.92
CA ASP A 271 12.15 7.53 15.17
C ASP A 271 10.86 7.01 14.51
N LYS A 272 10.83 5.72 14.15
CA LYS A 272 9.74 5.10 13.39
C LYS A 272 9.52 5.71 12.01
N GLN A 273 10.42 6.54 11.50
CA GLN A 273 10.47 6.82 10.07
C GLN A 273 10.84 5.52 9.33
N TRP A 274 10.45 5.42 8.07
CA TRP A 274 10.79 4.27 7.24
C TRP A 274 11.02 4.66 5.79
N SER A 275 11.71 3.77 5.07
CA SER A 275 11.80 3.78 3.61
C SER A 275 11.30 2.44 3.08
N SER A 276 10.57 2.49 1.97
CA SER A 276 10.01 1.31 1.30
C SER A 276 10.85 0.91 0.10
N PHE A 277 10.91 -0.39 -0.17
CA PHE A 277 11.67 -0.97 -1.27
C PHE A 277 10.87 -2.06 -1.98
N VAL A 278 11.10 -2.17 -3.29
CA VAL A 278 10.60 -3.25 -4.14
C VAL A 278 11.77 -3.84 -4.90
N ARG A 279 11.79 -5.17 -5.04
CA ARG A 279 12.76 -5.89 -5.86
C ARG A 279 12.22 -6.03 -7.27
N GLU A 280 12.84 -5.34 -8.22
CA GLU A 280 12.53 -5.45 -9.66
C GLU A 280 13.63 -6.30 -10.32
N GLY A 281 13.31 -7.55 -10.67
CA GLY A 281 14.31 -8.52 -11.10
C GLY A 281 15.23 -8.93 -9.94
N GLU A 282 16.54 -8.74 -10.09
CA GLU A 282 17.53 -9.05 -9.05
C GLU A 282 17.90 -7.83 -8.19
N GLU A 283 17.39 -6.64 -8.53
CA GLU A 283 17.80 -5.39 -7.90
C GLU A 283 16.74 -4.85 -6.94
N TRP A 284 17.17 -4.39 -5.77
CA TRP A 284 16.34 -3.61 -4.86
C TRP A 284 16.28 -2.15 -5.31
N LYS A 285 15.06 -1.61 -5.38
CA LYS A 285 14.81 -0.21 -5.70
C LYS A 285 14.08 0.48 -4.58
N SER A 286 14.39 1.76 -4.38
CA SER A 286 13.67 2.63 -3.46
C SER A 286 12.29 2.95 -4.04
N ASP A 287 11.28 2.80 -3.20
CA ASP A 287 9.86 3.02 -3.53
C ASP A 287 9.32 4.23 -2.75
N ASP A 288 10.18 5.21 -2.49
CA ASP A 288 9.90 6.45 -1.75
C ASP A 288 10.56 7.67 -2.38
#